data_AF-A0A4S3LT75-F1
#
_entry.id   AF-A0A4S3LT75-F1
#
_cell.length_a   1.000
_cell.length_b   1.000
_cell.length_c   1.000
_cell.angle_alpha   90.00
_cell.angle_beta   90.00
_cell.angle_gamma   90.00
#
_symmetry.space_group_name_H-M   'P 1'
#
loop_
_entity.id
_entity.type
_entity.pdbx_description
1 polymer ?
#
loop_
_entity_poly.entity_id
_entity_poly.type
_entity_poly.pdbx_seq_one_letter_code
_entity_poly.pdbx_strand_id
1 'polypeptide(L)' 'APEECVVVEDAAAGVMAGLAAGCKVIAVNAPDDTPGIENVDFELTTLEVLLVESNEQGVTVSLR' A
#
# COMPACT_ATOMS: atom_id res chain seq x y z
N ALA A 1 13.03 8.46 -2.40
CA ALA A 1 11.95 9.33 -2.95
C ALA A 1 10.61 8.67 -2.66
N PRO A 2 9.43 9.33 -2.82
CA PRO A 2 8.13 8.72 -2.49
C PRO A 2 7.92 7.34 -3.14
N GLU A 3 8.47 7.13 -4.32
CA GLU A 3 8.42 5.88 -5.09
C GLU A 3 9.16 4.71 -4.40
N GLU A 4 10.02 5.00 -3.42
CA GLU A 4 10.72 4.04 -2.56
C GLU A 4 9.98 3.77 -1.24
N CYS A 5 8.82 4.40 -1.03
CA CYS A 5 7.97 4.19 0.14
C CYS A 5 6.74 3.35 -0.23
N VAL A 6 6.32 2.50 0.70
CA VAL A 6 5.06 1.76 0.65
C VAL A 6 4.08 2.37 1.65
N VAL A 7 2.92 2.79 1.17
CA VAL A 7 1.76 3.20 1.97
C VAL A 7 0.86 1.99 2.14
N VAL A 8 0.49 1.67 3.37
CA VAL A 8 -0.50 0.65 3.70
C VAL A 8 -1.67 1.34 4.38
N GLU A 9 -2.84 1.35 3.74
CA GLU A 9 -3.93 2.24 4.15
C GLU A 9 -5.31 1.60 3.99
N ASP A 10 -6.21 1.87 4.93
CA ASP A 10 -7.59 1.38 4.97
C ASP A 10 -8.65 2.43 4.62
N ALA A 11 -8.25 3.69 4.45
CA ALA A 11 -9.16 4.79 4.13
C ALA A 11 -8.90 5.36 2.73
N ALA A 12 -9.99 5.70 2.02
CA ALA A 12 -9.92 6.31 0.69
C ALA A 12 -9.03 7.57 0.65
N ALA A 13 -9.08 8.38 1.71
CA ALA A 13 -8.27 9.60 1.80
C ALA A 13 -6.76 9.31 1.78
N GLY A 14 -6.30 8.31 2.52
CA GLY A 14 -4.88 7.96 2.56
C GLY A 14 -4.44 7.19 1.31
N VAL A 15 -5.30 6.35 0.73
CA VAL A 15 -5.04 5.67 -0.55
C VAL A 15 -4.79 6.72 -1.64
N MET A 16 -5.70 7.69 -1.78
CA MET A 16 -5.54 8.78 -2.73
C MET A 16 -4.30 9.63 -2.45
N ALA A 17 -3.97 9.88 -1.18
CA ALA A 17 -2.78 10.64 -0.82
C ALA A 17 -1.48 9.90 -1.22
N GLY A 18 -1.42 8.58 -0.99
CA GLY A 18 -0.29 7.75 -1.39
C GLY A 18 -0.11 7.72 -2.91
N LEU A 19 -1.21 7.52 -3.65
CA LEU A 19 -1.19 7.54 -5.12
C LEU A 19 -0.76 8.92 -5.65
N ALA A 20 -1.31 10.01 -5.11
CA ALA A 20 -0.96 11.37 -5.51
C ALA A 20 0.51 11.74 -5.20
N ALA A 21 1.10 11.13 -4.17
CA ALA A 21 2.51 11.31 -3.82
C ALA A 21 3.46 10.49 -4.70
N GLY A 22 2.96 9.54 -5.51
CA GLY A 22 3.79 8.63 -6.29
C GLY A 22 4.33 7.44 -5.48
N CYS A 23 3.77 7.15 -4.31
CA CYS A 23 4.16 5.99 -3.51
C CYS A 23 3.68 4.67 -4.12
N LYS A 24 4.26 3.57 -3.64
CA LYS A 24 3.63 2.25 -3.73
C LYS A 24 2.49 2.17 -2.73
N VAL A 25 1.34 1.65 -3.13
CA VAL A 25 0.12 1.66 -2.29
C VAL A 25 -0.45 0.26 -2.15
N ILE A 26 -0.66 -0.14 -0.90
CA ILE A 26 -1.38 -1.34 -0.49
C ILE A 26 -2.66 -0.87 0.21
N ALA A 27 -3.80 -1.01 -0.46
CA ALA A 27 -5.09 -0.78 0.15
C ALA A 27 -5.47 -2.02 0.98
N VAL A 28 -5.77 -1.85 2.26
CA VAL A 28 -6.19 -2.95 3.14
C VAL A 28 -7.54 -2.68 3.77
N ASN A 29 -8.56 -3.48 3.42
CA ASN A 29 -9.95 -3.24 3.81
C ASN A 29 -10.45 -1.83 3.49
N ALA A 30 -9.95 -1.24 2.40
CA ALA A 30 -10.45 0.04 1.92
C ALA A 30 -11.93 -0.09 1.48
N PRO A 31 -12.75 0.96 1.60
CA PRO A 31 -14.11 0.95 1.08
C PRO A 31 -14.14 0.57 -0.41
N ASP A 32 -15.11 -0.25 -0.81
CA ASP A 32 -15.27 -0.70 -2.21
C ASP A 32 -15.44 0.46 -3.21
N ASP A 33 -15.89 1.62 -2.74
CA ASP A 33 -16.08 2.85 -3.52
C ASP A 33 -14.88 3.81 -3.45
N THR A 34 -13.73 3.36 -2.95
CA THR A 34 -12.48 4.15 -2.89
C THR A 34 -12.07 4.61 -4.28
N PRO A 35 -12.00 5.93 -4.55
CA PRO A 35 -11.59 6.43 -5.84
C PRO A 35 -10.13 6.07 -6.16
N GLY A 36 -9.90 5.53 -7.35
CA GLY A 36 -8.56 5.16 -7.81
C GLY A 36 -8.03 3.86 -7.22
N ILE A 37 -8.88 3.04 -6.58
CA ILE A 37 -8.51 1.73 -6.02
C ILE A 37 -7.88 0.81 -7.08
N GLU A 38 -8.27 0.95 -8.35
CA GLU A 38 -7.70 0.19 -9.47
C GLU A 38 -6.23 0.52 -9.78
N ASN A 39 -5.69 1.59 -9.18
CA ASN A 39 -4.31 2.05 -9.38
C ASN A 39 -3.37 1.66 -8.22
N VAL A 40 -3.86 0.98 -7.19
CA VAL A 40 -3.02 0.49 -6.09
C VAL A 40 -2.20 -0.72 -6.53
N ASP A 41 -1.05 -0.96 -5.88
CA ASP A 41 -0.21 -2.11 -6.19
C ASP A 41 -0.79 -3.42 -5.61
N PHE A 42 -1.45 -3.34 -4.44
CA PHE A 42 -2.18 -4.47 -3.85
C PHE A 42 -3.47 -4.01 -3.15
N GLU A 43 -4.55 -4.75 -3.38
CA GLU A 43 -5.81 -4.63 -2.64
C GLU A 43 -5.98 -5.89 -1.79
N LEU A 44 -5.97 -5.74 -0.47
CA LEU A 44 -5.97 -6.83 0.50
C LEU A 44 -7.16 -6.70 1.45
N THR A 45 -7.65 -7.83 1.96
CA THR A 45 -8.64 -7.85 3.05
C THR A 45 -7.99 -8.11 4.42
N THR A 46 -6.70 -8.39 4.47
CA THR A 46 -5.96 -8.67 5.71
C THR A 46 -4.47 -8.43 5.53
N LEU A 47 -3.79 -8.04 6.62
CA LEU A 47 -2.32 -7.92 6.67
C LEU A 47 -1.63 -9.25 6.98
N GLU A 48 -2.36 -10.32 7.30
CA GLU A 48 -1.77 -11.63 7.65
C GLU A 48 -0.93 -12.25 6.51
N VAL A 49 -1.20 -11.83 5.27
CA VAL A 49 -0.47 -12.25 4.07
C VAL A 49 0.81 -11.44 3.83
N LEU A 50 1.00 -10.32 4.54
CA LEU A 50 2.09 -9.39 4.31
C LEU A 50 3.35 -9.83 5.07
N LEU A 51 4.47 -9.90 4.37
CA LEU A 51 5.80 -10.15 4.91
C LEU A 51 6.61 -8.86 4.88
N VAL A 52 7.24 -8.53 6.01
CA VAL A 52 8.13 -7.37 6.12
C VAL A 52 9.50 -7.86 6.56
N GLU A 53 10.49 -7.60 5.72
CA GLU A 53 11.89 -7.99 5.98
C GLU A 53 12.76 -6.74 5.94
N SER A 54 13.53 -6.50 7.00
CA SER A 54 14.53 -5.44 7.01
C SER A 54 15.88 -5.98 6.53
N ASN A 55 16.57 -5.21 5.70
CA ASN A 55 17.91 -5.50 5.20
C ASN A 55 18.79 -4.23 5.23
N GLU A 56 20.06 -4.34 4.84
CA GLU A 56 21.01 -3.21 4.84
C GLU A 56 20.60 -2.05 3.92
N GLN A 57 19.71 -2.29 2.95
CA GLN A 57 19.22 -1.33 1.96
C GLN A 57 17.85 -0.73 2.33
N GLY A 58 17.18 -1.23 3.37
CA GLY A 58 15.88 -0.75 3.81
C GLY A 58 14.91 -1.85 4.24
N VAL A 59 13.68 -1.77 3.74
CA VAL A 59 12.59 -2.70 4.05
C VAL A 59 12.03 -3.25 2.76
N THR A 60 11.95 -4.58 2.66
CA THR A 60 11.23 -5.29 1.61
C THR A 60 9.85 -5.67 2.13
N VAL A 61 8.83 -5.39 1.33
CA VAL A 61 7.44 -5.80 1.58
C VAL A 61 7.00 -6.77 0.49
N SER A 62 6.50 -7.95 0.88
CA SER A 62 6.04 -9.00 -0.04
C SER A 62 4.78 -9.69 0.47
N LEU A 63 4.19 -10.56 -0.35
CA LEU A 63 3.05 -11.39 0.03
C LEU A 63 3.49 -12.85 0.19
N ARG A 64 2.89 -13.55 1.16
CA ARG A 64 3.04 -15.01 1.37
C ARG A 64 2.44 -15.83 0.24
#